data_AF-A0A955RGY1-F1
#
_entry.id   AF-A0A955RGY1-F1
#
_cell.length_a   1.000
_cell.length_b   1.000
_cell.length_c   1.000
_cell.angle_alpha   90.00
_cell.angle_beta   90.00
_cell.angle_gamma   90.00
#
_symmetry.space_group_name_H-M   'P 1'
#
loop_
_entity.id
_entity.type
_entity.pdbx_description
1 polymer ?
#
loop_
_entity_poly.entity_id
_entity_poly.type
_entity_poly.pdbx_seq_one_letter_code
_entity_poly.pdbx_strand_id
1 'polypeptide(L)'
;TAPVPAPTAPDPVAPAGPVTGAFRLAGDATSLKLVGRDGLPYGPGEDIPVGKYQMQATFPVHGQVELGTVTIREGATLTIECYSAMANCREK
;
A
#
# COMPACT_ATOMS: atom_id res chain seq x y z
N THR A 1 -43.07 16.65 -30.68
CA THR A 1 -42.53 17.23 -29.41
C THR A 1 -43.36 16.63 -28.29
N ALA A 2 -42.87 15.92 -27.26
CA ALA A 2 -41.57 15.88 -26.60
C ALA A 2 -41.21 14.43 -26.17
N PRO A 3 -39.91 14.13 -25.91
CA PRO A 3 -39.42 12.80 -25.54
C PRO A 3 -39.73 12.44 -24.07
N VAL A 4 -40.02 11.16 -23.80
CA VAL A 4 -40.15 10.62 -22.44
C VAL A 4 -38.82 9.95 -22.06
N PRO A 5 -38.24 10.28 -20.89
CA PRO A 5 -36.85 10.02 -20.54
C PRO A 5 -36.53 8.52 -20.39
N ALA A 6 -35.33 8.15 -20.83
CA ALA A 6 -34.75 6.83 -20.58
C ALA A 6 -34.60 6.60 -19.06
N PRO A 7 -34.87 5.38 -18.55
CA PRO A 7 -34.54 5.03 -17.18
C PRO A 7 -33.02 5.10 -17.03
N THR A 8 -32.55 6.05 -16.22
CA THR A 8 -31.16 6.09 -15.77
C THR A 8 -30.90 4.79 -15.02
N ALA A 9 -30.02 3.94 -15.56
CA ALA A 9 -29.55 2.77 -14.85
C ALA A 9 -28.99 3.22 -13.48
N PRO A 10 -29.25 2.50 -12.39
CA PRO A 10 -28.55 2.78 -11.15
C PRO A 10 -27.06 2.60 -11.42
N ASP A 11 -26.26 3.63 -11.11
CA ASP A 11 -24.82 3.49 -11.00
C ASP A 11 -24.57 2.24 -10.13
N PRO A 12 -23.76 1.28 -10.58
CA PRO A 12 -23.32 0.21 -9.70
C PRO A 12 -22.57 0.91 -8.56
N VAL A 13 -23.20 0.98 -7.40
CA VAL A 13 -22.55 1.30 -6.14
C VAL A 13 -21.44 0.28 -6.04
N ALA A 14 -20.23 0.66 -6.44
CA ALA A 14 -19.04 -0.14 -6.25
C ALA A 14 -19.11 -0.55 -4.77
N PRO A 15 -19.12 -1.86 -4.46
CA PRO A 15 -19.11 -2.28 -3.07
C PRO A 15 -17.96 -1.53 -2.44
N ALA A 16 -18.24 -0.79 -1.36
CA ALA A 16 -17.19 -0.17 -0.56
C ALA A 16 -16.24 -1.32 -0.23
N GLY A 17 -15.15 -1.39 -0.99
CA GLY A 17 -14.22 -2.50 -0.92
C GLY A 17 -13.71 -2.59 0.51
N PRO A 18 -13.07 -3.71 0.89
CA PRO A 18 -12.27 -3.69 2.09
C PRO A 18 -11.41 -2.44 2.04
N VAL A 19 -11.50 -1.63 3.08
CA VAL A 19 -10.82 -0.36 3.16
C VAL A 19 -9.32 -0.66 3.09
N THR A 20 -8.76 -0.52 1.89
CA THR A 20 -7.38 -0.85 1.59
C THR A 20 -6.62 0.41 1.26
N GLY A 21 -5.37 0.45 1.69
CA GLY A 21 -4.40 1.37 1.14
C GLY A 21 -3.40 0.60 0.29
N ALA A 22 -2.64 1.34 -0.49
CA ALA A 22 -1.54 0.80 -1.27
C ALA A 22 -0.25 1.43 -0.77
N PHE A 23 0.86 0.71 -0.91
CA PHE A 23 2.17 1.36 -0.88
C PHE A 23 2.95 1.05 -2.15
N ARG A 24 3.82 1.98 -2.51
CA ARG A 24 4.79 1.81 -3.57
C ARG A 24 6.18 1.82 -2.98
N LEU A 25 6.98 0.87 -3.44
CA LEU A 25 8.41 0.89 -3.20
C LEU A 25 9.08 1.79 -4.24
N ALA A 26 9.83 2.77 -3.78
CA ALA A 26 10.75 3.58 -4.57
C ALA A 26 12.18 3.40 -4.01
N GLY A 27 13.19 3.53 -4.86
CA GLY A 27 14.60 3.48 -4.44
C GLY A 27 15.30 2.13 -4.65
N ASP A 28 16.36 1.89 -3.88
CA ASP A 28 17.38 0.84 -4.10
C ASP A 28 17.13 -0.46 -3.30
N ALA A 29 16.03 -0.56 -2.56
CA ALA A 29 15.68 -1.82 -1.90
C ALA A 29 15.25 -2.85 -2.94
N THR A 30 15.75 -4.09 -2.78
CA THR A 30 15.39 -5.22 -3.62
C THR A 30 13.94 -5.65 -3.39
N SER A 31 13.45 -5.52 -2.16
CA SER A 31 12.06 -5.81 -1.80
C SER A 31 11.66 -5.00 -0.58
N LEU A 32 10.37 -4.67 -0.47
CA LEU A 32 9.78 -4.08 0.73
C LEU A 32 8.50 -4.83 1.02
N LYS A 33 8.32 -5.23 2.28
CA LYS A 33 7.14 -5.94 2.76
C LYS A 33 6.61 -5.23 4.00
N LEU A 34 5.30 -5.16 4.09
CA LEU A 34 4.60 -4.68 5.26
C LEU A 34 4.04 -5.88 6.02
N VAL A 35 4.54 -6.13 7.22
CA VAL A 35 4.07 -7.25 8.04
C VAL A 35 2.99 -6.75 8.98
N GLY A 36 1.77 -7.25 8.82
CA GLY A 36 0.64 -6.91 9.69
C GLY A 36 0.82 -7.50 11.09
N ARG A 37 -0.06 -7.11 12.01
CA ARG A 37 -0.11 -7.70 13.36
C ARG A 37 -0.35 -9.21 13.34
N ASP A 38 -1.05 -9.68 12.31
CA ASP A 38 -1.32 -11.10 12.04
C ASP A 38 -0.10 -11.86 11.51
N GLY A 39 1.05 -11.19 11.33
CA GLY A 39 2.27 -11.80 10.77
C GLY A 39 2.24 -11.99 9.25
N LEU A 40 1.17 -11.55 8.59
CA LEU A 40 1.00 -11.61 7.14
C LEU A 40 1.85 -10.53 6.45
N PRO A 41 2.75 -10.89 5.52
CA PRO A 41 3.51 -9.94 4.72
C PRO A 41 2.69 -9.48 3.51
N TYR A 42 2.66 -8.16 3.29
CA TYR A 42 2.01 -7.51 2.16
C TYR A 42 3.04 -6.81 1.26
N GLY A 43 2.92 -6.99 -0.05
CA GLY A 43 3.85 -6.44 -1.05
C GLY A 43 3.47 -5.04 -1.57
N PRO A 44 4.40 -4.36 -2.27
CA PRO A 44 4.11 -3.08 -2.90
C PRO A 44 3.14 -3.28 -4.06
N GLY A 45 2.12 -2.43 -4.16
CA GLY A 45 1.07 -2.53 -5.17
C GLY A 45 -0.03 -3.54 -4.87
N GLU A 46 0.01 -4.23 -3.73
CA GLU A 46 -1.12 -5.00 -3.22
C GLU A 46 -2.11 -4.11 -2.45
N ASP A 47 -3.35 -4.59 -2.36
CA ASP A 47 -4.40 -4.03 -1.51
C ASP A 47 -4.16 -4.47 -0.06
N ILE A 48 -3.83 -3.50 0.81
CA ILE A 48 -3.43 -3.75 2.19
C ILE A 48 -4.50 -3.18 3.10
N PRO A 49 -5.00 -3.94 4.09
CA PRO A 49 -5.97 -3.40 5.02
C PRO A 49 -5.43 -2.14 5.71
N VAL A 50 -6.33 -1.26 6.12
CA VAL A 50 -5.92 -0.13 6.97
C VAL A 50 -5.45 -0.62 8.33
N GLY A 51 -4.36 -0.04 8.81
CA GLY A 51 -3.76 -0.50 10.05
C GLY A 51 -2.29 -0.12 10.20
N LYS A 52 -1.68 -0.62 11.26
CA LYS A 52 -0.24 -0.48 11.51
C LYS A 52 0.49 -1.74 11.06
N TYR A 53 1.54 -1.53 10.29
CA TYR A 53 2.34 -2.60 9.70
C TYR A 53 3.82 -2.37 9.99
N GLN A 54 4.56 -3.44 10.20
CA GLN A 54 6.01 -3.41 10.34
C GLN A 54 6.66 -3.39 8.96
N MET A 55 7.50 -2.40 8.68
CA MET A 55 8.25 -2.30 7.43
C MET A 55 9.49 -3.20 7.49
N GLN A 56 9.53 -4.18 6.59
CA GLN A 56 10.69 -5.03 6.36
C GLN A 56 11.19 -4.81 4.93
N ALA A 57 12.37 -4.21 4.78
CA ALA A 57 13.01 -4.10 3.47
C ALA A 57 14.16 -5.09 3.35
N THR A 58 14.34 -5.62 2.15
CA THR A 58 15.50 -6.41 1.79
C THR A 58 16.39 -5.59 0.89
N PHE A 59 17.63 -5.38 1.34
CA PHE A 59 18.67 -4.71 0.58
C PHE A 59 19.67 -5.75 0.07
N PRO A 60 20.26 -5.52 -1.13
CA PRO A 60 21.15 -6.50 -1.75
C PRO A 60 22.44 -6.74 -0.94
N VAL A 61 22.91 -5.73 -0.20
CA VAL A 61 24.15 -5.80 0.58
C VAL A 61 23.89 -6.14 2.06
N HIS A 62 22.80 -5.64 2.64
CA HIS A 62 22.51 -5.76 4.07
C HIS A 62 21.57 -6.92 4.41
N GLY A 63 20.92 -7.53 3.41
CA GLY A 63 19.87 -8.52 3.64
C GLY A 63 18.57 -7.86 4.11
N GLN A 64 17.75 -8.62 4.85
CA GLN A 64 16.48 -8.12 5.38
C GLN A 64 16.72 -7.28 6.63
N VAL A 65 16.17 -6.07 6.65
CA VAL A 65 16.20 -5.14 7.79
C VAL A 65 14.80 -4.65 8.14
N GLU A 66 14.57 -4.46 9.43
CA GLU A 66 13.36 -3.81 9.93
C GLU A 66 13.58 -2.30 10.07
N LEU A 67 12.67 -1.54 9.49
CA LEU A 67 12.80 -0.09 9.34
C LEU A 67 11.88 0.69 10.30
N GLY A 68 10.98 -0.02 10.97
CA GLY A 68 9.99 0.55 11.87
C GLY A 68 8.57 0.17 11.46
N THR A 69 7.59 0.96 11.89
CA THR A 69 6.17 0.72 11.59
C THR A 69 5.58 1.84 10.76
N VAL A 70 4.78 1.50 9.75
CA VAL A 70 4.00 2.43 8.93
C VAL A 70 2.51 2.27 9.22
N THR A 71 1.74 3.33 9.04
CA THR A 71 0.27 3.27 9.17
C THR A 71 -0.38 3.44 7.80
N ILE A 72 -1.01 2.39 7.29
CA ILE A 72 -1.80 2.43 6.05
C ILE A 72 -3.16 3.04 6.37
N ARG A 73 -3.52 4.09 5.62
CA ARG A 73 -4.80 4.80 5.73
C ARG A 73 -5.71 4.46 4.56
N GLU A 74 -7.01 4.64 4.78
CA GLU A 74 -8.06 4.37 3.80
C GLU A 74 -7.82 5.15 2.50
N GLY A 75 -7.72 4.44 1.38
CA GLY A 75 -7.53 5.05 0.06
C GLY A 75 -6.20 5.80 -0.10
N ALA A 76 -5.28 5.68 0.85
CA ALA A 76 -3.99 6.34 0.78
C ALA A 76 -2.98 5.47 0.01
N THR A 77 -2.27 6.09 -0.91
CA THR A 77 -1.09 5.48 -1.55
C THR A 77 0.16 6.04 -0.90
N LEU A 78 0.82 5.23 -0.07
CA LEU A 78 2.10 5.60 0.56
C LEU A 78 3.26 5.31 -0.39
N THR A 79 4.15 6.28 -0.59
CA THR A 79 5.39 6.02 -1.33
C THR A 79 6.51 5.87 -0.33
N ILE A 80 7.14 4.69 -0.28
CA ILE A 80 8.25 4.41 0.62
C ILE A 80 9.51 4.37 -0.21
N GLU A 81 10.39 5.35 0.02
CA GLU A 81 11.66 5.50 -0.68
C GLU A 81 12.79 4.91 0.17
N CYS A 82 13.41 3.85 -0.34
CA CYS A 82 14.43 3.06 0.35
C CYS A 82 15.83 3.31 -0.21
N TYR A 83 16.79 3.55 0.67
CA TYR A 83 18.17 3.85 0.34
C TYR A 83 19.08 2.73 0.84
N SER A 84 19.59 1.91 -0.07
CA SER A 84 20.47 0.77 0.24
C SER A 84 21.75 1.20 0.95
N ALA A 85 22.32 2.35 0.58
CA ALA A 85 23.53 2.89 1.19
C ALA A 85 23.41 3.18 2.70
N MET A 86 22.19 3.38 3.20
CA MET A 86 21.92 3.64 4.62
C MET A 86 21.06 2.54 5.26
N ALA A 87 20.70 1.50 4.51
CA ALA A 87 19.72 0.48 4.90
C ALA A 87 18.47 1.11 5.57
N ASN A 88 17.97 2.20 4.99
CA ASN A 88 16.93 3.03 5.59
C ASN A 88 15.83 3.33 4.57
N CYS A 89 14.58 3.44 5.00
CA CYS A 89 13.48 3.85 4.15
C CYS A 89 12.69 4.98 4.79
N ARG A 90 12.15 5.85 3.94
CA ARG A 90 11.40 7.02 4.35
C ARG A 90 10.08 7.08 3.58
N GLU A 91 9.04 7.51 4.28
CA GLU A 91 7.75 7.83 3.66
C GLU A 91 7.90 9.17 2.92
N LYS A 92 7.36 9.25 1.71
CA LYS A 92 7.38 10.43 0.83
C LYS A 92 5.96 10.91 0.54
#